data_AF-A0A078S117-F1
#
_entry.id   AF-A0A078S117-F1
#
_cell.length_a   1.000
_cell.length_b   1.000
_cell.length_c   1.000
_cell.angle_alpha   90.00
_cell.angle_beta   90.00
_cell.angle_gamma   90.00
#
_symmetry.space_group_name_H-M   'P 1'
#
loop_
_entity.id
_entity.type
_entity.pdbx_description
1 polymer ?
#
loop_
_entity_poly.entity_id
_entity_poly.type
_entity_poly.pdbx_seq_one_letter_code
_entity_poly.pdbx_strand_id
1 'polypeptide(L)'
;MQTVGEQIRLARLRRNLSIAQVAERATCSPLTISRIEKGVPTVAIGIYLRVLYALQLDDDILLLAKEDAIGKALQDLSLKKRERASKKE
;
A
#
# COMPACT_ATOMS: atom_id res chain seq x y z
N MET A 1 -10.23 -5.07 0.09
CA MET A 1 -9.19 -5.49 1.05
C MET A 1 -8.76 -6.95 0.94
N GLN A 2 -9.47 -7.82 0.19
CA GLN A 2 -9.09 -9.23 0.01
C GLN A 2 -7.68 -9.41 -0.57
N THR A 3 -7.36 -8.71 -1.67
CA THR A 3 -6.03 -8.76 -2.31
C THR A 3 -4.91 -8.37 -1.35
N VAL A 4 -5.10 -7.29 -0.59
CA VAL A 4 -4.14 -6.83 0.43
C VAL A 4 -3.94 -7.89 1.51
N GLY A 5 -5.02 -8.50 2.00
CA GLY A 5 -4.95 -9.56 3.01
C GLY A 5 -4.17 -10.78 2.53
N GLU A 6 -4.44 -11.23 1.31
CA GLU A 6 -3.71 -12.36 0.71
C GLU A 6 -2.23 -12.04 0.49
N GLN A 7 -1.91 -10.83 0.01
CA GLN A 7 -0.52 -10.38 -0.15
C GLN A 7 0.23 -10.36 1.19
N ILE A 8 -0.39 -9.86 2.26
CA ILE A 8 0.19 -9.85 3.61
C ILE A 8 0.40 -11.29 4.11
N ARG A 9 -0.57 -12.18 3.90
CA ARG A 9 -0.44 -13.60 4.25
C ARG A 9 0.75 -14.25 3.54
N LEU A 10 0.87 -14.04 2.23
CA LEU A 10 1.98 -14.56 1.44
C LEU A 10 3.32 -13.96 1.89
N ALA A 11 3.36 -12.66 2.17
CA ALA A 11 4.55 -11.98 2.69
C ALA A 11 5.00 -12.57 4.04
N ARG A 12 4.05 -12.90 4.93
CA ARG A 12 4.35 -13.59 6.20
C ARG A 12 4.89 -14.99 5.96
N LEU A 13 4.24 -15.78 5.11
CA LEU A 13 4.62 -17.17 4.83
C LEU A 13 6.00 -17.27 4.18
N ARG A 14 6.34 -16.38 3.23
CA ARG A 14 7.67 -16.29 2.60
C ARG A 14 8.80 -16.02 3.61
N ARG A 15 8.47 -15.40 4.75
CA ARG A 15 9.40 -15.11 5.85
C ARG A 15 9.41 -16.18 6.93
N ASN A 16 8.66 -17.28 6.77
CA ASN A 16 8.48 -18.34 7.77
C ASN A 16 8.04 -17.82 9.15
N LEU A 17 7.21 -16.77 9.18
CA LEU A 17 6.69 -16.21 10.43
C LEU A 17 5.32 -16.79 10.76
N SER A 18 5.11 -17.16 12.02
CA SER A 18 3.80 -17.53 12.52
C SER A 18 2.93 -16.29 12.71
N ILE A 19 1.61 -16.50 12.77
CA ILE A 19 0.65 -15.43 13.09
C ILE A 19 0.98 -14.81 14.45
N ALA A 20 1.36 -15.63 15.43
CA ALA A 20 1.71 -15.17 16.78
C ALA A 20 2.95 -14.26 16.76
N GLN A 21 3.99 -14.63 16.01
CA GLN A 21 5.22 -13.83 15.88
C GLN A 21 4.95 -12.46 15.24
N VAL A 22 4.12 -12.40 14.20
CA VAL A 22 3.75 -11.12 13.58
C VAL A 22 2.86 -10.30 14.51
N ALA A 23 1.92 -10.93 15.22
CA ALA A 23 1.04 -10.27 16.16
C ALA A 23 1.83 -9.59 17.31
N GLU A 24 2.84 -10.29 17.84
CA GLU A 24 3.76 -9.76 18.85
C GLU A 24 4.52 -8.55 18.33
N ARG A 25 5.18 -8.66 17.17
CA ARG A 25 5.93 -7.55 16.54
C ARG A 25 5.06 -6.35 16.20
N ALA A 26 3.83 -6.58 15.74
CA ALA A 26 2.87 -5.53 15.42
C ALA A 26 2.12 -5.01 16.66
N THR A 27 2.38 -5.56 17.86
CA THR A 27 1.71 -5.25 19.13
C THR A 27 0.18 -5.27 19.02
N CYS A 28 -0.35 -6.38 18.50
CA CYS A 28 -1.78 -6.61 18.34
C CYS A 28 -2.15 -8.07 18.61
N SER A 29 -3.45 -8.39 18.61
CA SER A 29 -3.89 -9.78 18.84
C SER A 29 -3.66 -10.68 17.61
N PRO A 30 -3.37 -11.99 17.78
CA PRO A 30 -3.34 -12.96 16.68
C PRO A 30 -4.63 -13.02 15.84
N LEU A 31 -5.77 -12.75 16.49
CA LEU A 31 -7.06 -12.64 15.83
C LEU A 31 -7.09 -11.45 14.86
N THR A 32 -6.48 -10.32 15.23
CA THR A 32 -6.37 -9.14 14.37
C THR A 32 -5.57 -9.45 13.11
N ILE A 33 -4.43 -10.14 13.22
CA ILE A 33 -3.64 -10.59 12.07
C ILE A 33 -4.47 -11.53 11.18
N SER A 34 -5.20 -12.47 11.78
CA SER A 34 -6.07 -13.38 11.03
C SER A 34 -7.19 -12.64 10.27
N ARG A 35 -7.74 -11.56 10.84
CA ARG A 35 -8.72 -10.69 10.17
C ARG A 35 -8.10 -9.89 9.02
N ILE A 36 -6.87 -9.42 9.20
CA ILE A 36 -6.08 -8.74 8.16
C ILE A 36 -5.84 -9.67 6.98
N GLU A 37 -5.36 -10.90 7.23
CA GLU A 37 -5.10 -11.90 6.17
C GLU A 37 -6.37 -12.31 5.43
N LYS A 38 -7.54 -12.28 6.09
CA LYS A 38 -8.85 -12.48 5.46
C LYS A 38 -9.39 -11.24 4.73
N GLY A 39 -8.69 -10.11 4.78
CA GLY A 39 -9.07 -8.86 4.14
C GLY A 39 -10.30 -8.20 4.75
N VAL A 40 -10.53 -8.35 6.06
CA VAL A 40 -11.68 -7.74 6.76
C VAL A 40 -11.53 -6.21 6.77
N PRO A 41 -12.43 -5.44 6.13
CA PRO A 41 -12.26 -4.00 5.93
C PRO A 41 -12.46 -3.16 7.20
N THR A 42 -12.99 -3.74 8.28
CA THR A 42 -13.24 -3.01 9.54
C THR A 42 -12.00 -2.88 10.42
N VAL A 43 -10.89 -3.51 10.06
CA VAL A 43 -9.62 -3.35 10.78
C VAL A 43 -9.05 -1.97 10.47
N ALA A 44 -8.68 -1.21 11.50
CA ALA A 44 -8.15 0.14 11.34
C ALA A 44 -6.86 0.14 10.49
N ILE A 45 -6.74 1.11 9.58
CA ILE A 45 -5.60 1.21 8.65
C ILE A 45 -4.24 1.29 9.36
N GLY A 46 -4.18 1.94 10.53
CA GLY A 46 -2.95 2.00 11.34
C GLY A 46 -2.43 0.63 11.78
N ILE A 47 -3.32 -0.36 11.91
CA ILE A 47 -2.92 -1.73 12.25
C ILE A 47 -2.29 -2.41 11.04
N TYR A 48 -2.81 -2.18 9.82
CA TYR A 48 -2.17 -2.68 8.59
C TYR A 48 -0.74 -2.13 8.47
N LEU A 49 -0.53 -0.83 8.77
CA LEU A 49 0.81 -0.22 8.76
C LEU A 49 1.75 -0.87 9.77
N ARG A 50 1.29 -1.13 11.00
CA ARG A 50 2.09 -1.84 12.01
C ARG A 50 2.48 -3.25 11.57
N VAL A 51 1.59 -3.94 10.86
CA VAL A 51 1.88 -5.27 10.29
C VAL A 51 2.91 -5.18 9.16
N LEU A 52 2.79 -4.20 8.26
CA LEU A 52 3.79 -3.96 7.23
C LEU A 52 5.16 -3.65 7.83
N TYR A 53 5.21 -2.79 8.86
CA TYR A 53 6.43 -2.51 9.61
C TYR A 53 7.03 -3.78 10.26
N ALA A 54 6.20 -4.61 10.90
CA ALA A 54 6.64 -5.89 11.48
C ALA A 54 7.18 -6.90 10.43
N LEU A 55 6.78 -6.75 9.17
CA LEU A 55 7.24 -7.53 8.03
C LEU A 55 8.37 -6.84 7.24
N GLN A 56 8.82 -5.64 7.63
CA GLN A 56 9.78 -4.81 6.90
C GLN A 56 9.32 -4.53 5.46
N LEU A 57 8.06 -4.12 5.32
CA LEU A 57 7.40 -3.74 4.06
C LEU A 57 6.71 -2.37 4.19
N ASP A 58 7.08 -1.57 5.18
CA ASP A 58 6.49 -0.26 5.42
C ASP A 58 6.73 0.72 4.28
N ASP A 59 7.85 0.60 3.56
CA ASP A 59 8.14 1.40 2.36
C ASP A 59 7.10 1.25 1.23
N ASP A 60 6.38 0.12 1.19
CA ASP A 60 5.31 -0.10 0.19
C ASP A 60 4.19 0.93 0.32
N ILE A 61 4.08 1.63 1.46
CA ILE A 61 3.12 2.72 1.63
C ILE A 61 3.36 3.86 0.63
N LEU A 62 4.61 4.04 0.19
CA LEU A 62 4.99 5.05 -0.80
C LEU A 62 4.44 4.75 -2.20
N LEU A 63 3.92 3.53 -2.42
CA LEU A 63 3.27 3.15 -3.68
C LEU A 63 1.81 3.63 -3.74
N LEU A 64 1.20 4.01 -2.61
CA LEU A 64 -0.18 4.51 -2.60
C LEU A 64 -0.29 5.79 -3.43
N ALA A 65 -1.18 5.73 -4.43
CA ALA A 65 -1.43 6.82 -5.37
C ALA A 65 -0.20 7.33 -6.15
N LYS A 66 0.93 6.61 -6.14
CA LYS A 66 2.18 7.03 -6.80
C LYS A 66 2.01 7.33 -8.30
N GLU A 67 1.23 6.51 -9.00
CA GLU A 67 1.03 6.65 -10.44
C GLU A 67 -0.06 7.66 -10.80
N ASP A 68 -1.18 7.69 -10.06
CA ASP A 68 -2.41 8.49 -10.33
C ASP A 68 -2.58 8.92 -11.80
N ALA A 69 -2.66 7.93 -12.71
CA ALA A 69 -2.61 8.18 -14.15
C ALA A 69 -3.76 9.07 -14.63
N ILE A 70 -4.94 8.93 -14.03
CA ILE A 70 -6.12 9.76 -14.34
C ILE A 70 -5.87 11.20 -13.88
N GLY A 71 -5.41 11.41 -12.65
CA GLY A 71 -5.09 12.74 -12.14
C GLY A 71 -4.02 13.45 -12.99
N LYS A 72 -2.97 12.73 -13.38
CA LYS A 72 -1.93 13.26 -14.30
C LYS A 72 -2.51 13.64 -15.67
N ALA A 73 -3.30 12.76 -16.28
CA ALA A 73 -3.92 13.05 -17.57
C ALA A 73 -4.86 14.27 -17.51
N LEU A 74 -5.64 14.41 -16.43
CA LEU A 74 -6.50 15.59 -16.22
C LEU A 74 -5.68 16.88 -16.04
N GLN A 75 -4.55 16.82 -15.32
CA GLN A 75 -3.62 17.94 -15.20
C GLN A 75 -3.06 18.34 -16.57
N ASP A 76 -2.58 17.37 -17.36
CA ASP A 76 -2.03 17.60 -18.70
C ASP A 76 -3.04 18.26 -19.65
N LEU A 77 -4.31 17.85 -19.58
CA LEU A 77 -5.39 18.45 -20.36
C LEU A 77 -5.71 19.89 -19.92
N SER A 78 -5.52 20.21 -18.63
CA SER A 78 -5.77 21.56 -18.09
C SER A 78 -4.64 22.55 -18.36
N LEU A 79 -3.43 22.07 -18.68
CA LEU A 79 -2.31 22.90 -19.06
C LEU A 79 -2.59 23.52 -20.43
N LYS A 80 -2.76 24.86 -20.48
CA LYS A 80 -2.73 25.60 -21.76
C LYS A 80 -1.40 25.28 -22.45
N LYS A 81 -1.44 24.56 -23.58
CA LYS A 81 -0.30 24.45 -24.51
C LYS A 81 0.09 25.87 -24.93
N ARG A 82 1.06 26.47 -24.23
CA ARG A 82 1.75 27.67 -24.72
C ARG A 82 2.73 27.18 -25.78
N GLU A 83 2.24 27.05 -27.00
CA GLU A 83 3.12 26.86 -28.14
C GLU A 83 3.91 28.15 -28.36
N ARG A 84 5.22 28.09 -28.17
CA ARG A 84 6.12 29.15 -28.63
C ARG A 84 6.72 28.67 -29.94
N ALA A 85 6.36 29.35 -31.04
CA ALA A 85 6.99 29.08 -32.33
C ALA A 85 8.51 29.30 -32.23
N SER A 86 9.30 28.39 -32.83
CA SER A 86 10.73 28.63 -32.99
C SER A 86 10.94 29.87 -33.87
N LYS A 87 11.89 30.71 -33.50
CA LYS A 87 12.26 31.91 -34.26
C LYS A 87 12.80 31.44 -35.61
N LYS A 88 12.17 31.87 -36.72
CA LYS A 88 12.71 31.64 -38.07
C LYS A 88 14.10 32.28 -38.16
N GLU A 89 15.09 31.49 -38.55
CA GLU A 89 16.33 31.96 -39.20
C GLU A 89 16.14 31.95 -40.71
#